data_AF-A0A533RXB7-F1
#
_entry.id   AF-A0A533RXB7-F1
#
_cell.length_a   1.000
_cell.length_b   1.000
_cell.length_c   1.000
_cell.angle_alpha   90.00
_cell.angle_beta   90.00
_cell.angle_gamma   90.00
#
_symmetry.space_group_name_H-M   'P 1'
#
loop_
_entity.id
_entity.type
_entity.pdbx_description
1 polymer ?
#
loop_
_entity_poly.entity_id
_entity_poly.type
_entity_poly.pdbx_seq_one_letter_code
_entity_poly.pdbx_strand_id
1 'polypeptide(L)'
;STDVSWAADVMQMIDHHDRDVQLEAVRAAGMLELDAARKPLLQMVKAGIDDADLRGAVAWSLSQIGGEQVADVLDKLLTRAEDDEEAEFIQSAIDNLEFGQGLDDFEMLDFVPARSAQLHAGRAPITDLDEEAPEWSEIPEGEGEDEFEDGAESQDEAGDEDKD
;
A
#
# COMPACT_ATOMS: atom_id res chain seq x y z
N SER A 1 10.53 23.38 -3.35
CA SER A 1 9.78 22.14 -3.16
C SER A 1 10.76 21.00 -3.29
N THR A 2 10.96 20.20 -2.24
CA THR A 2 11.99 19.14 -2.13
C THR A 2 11.51 17.78 -2.64
N ASP A 3 10.22 17.60 -2.92
CA ASP A 3 9.70 16.36 -3.55
C ASP A 3 10.20 16.17 -4.99
N VAL A 4 10.54 17.27 -5.68
CA VAL A 4 11.00 17.23 -7.08
C VAL A 4 12.42 16.66 -7.21
N SER A 5 13.26 16.74 -6.18
CA SER A 5 14.62 16.19 -6.25
C SER A 5 14.63 14.67 -6.12
N TRP A 6 13.87 14.12 -5.16
CA TRP A 6 13.93 12.69 -4.88
C TRP A 6 13.32 11.84 -6.00
N ALA A 7 12.26 12.32 -6.65
CA ALA A 7 11.70 11.64 -7.81
C ALA A 7 12.74 11.44 -8.92
N ALA A 8 13.59 12.44 -9.19
CA ALA A 8 14.63 12.33 -10.21
C ALA A 8 15.73 11.33 -9.81
N ASP A 9 16.12 11.31 -8.54
CA ASP A 9 17.14 10.38 -8.03
C ASP A 9 16.62 8.94 -8.04
N VAL A 10 15.39 8.71 -7.57
CA VAL A 10 14.73 7.39 -7.59
C VAL A 10 14.59 6.86 -9.02
N MET A 11 14.11 7.69 -9.95
CA MET A 11 13.96 7.31 -11.36
C MET A 11 15.27 6.90 -12.02
N GLN A 12 16.40 7.50 -11.63
CA GLN A 12 17.72 7.14 -12.14
C GLN A 12 18.24 5.79 -11.61
N MET A 13 17.65 5.28 -10.53
CA MET A 13 18.12 4.06 -9.86
C MET A 13 17.26 2.82 -10.18
N ILE A 14 16.13 2.96 -10.88
CA ILE A 14 15.21 1.85 -11.24
C ILE A 14 15.89 0.75 -12.09
N ASP A 15 16.90 1.10 -12.90
CA ASP A 15 17.66 0.18 -13.74
C ASP A 15 19.12 0.01 -13.26
N HIS A 16 19.37 0.35 -11.99
CA HIS A 16 20.71 0.26 -11.42
C HIS A 16 21.25 -1.18 -11.43
N HIS A 17 22.55 -1.32 -11.68
CA HIS A 17 23.22 -2.62 -11.81
C HIS A 17 23.37 -3.38 -10.48
N ASP A 18 23.47 -2.64 -9.38
CA ASP A 18 23.40 -3.18 -8.03
C ASP A 18 21.95 -3.49 -7.66
N ARG A 19 21.68 -4.75 -7.30
CA ARG A 19 20.33 -5.27 -7.06
C ARG A 19 19.66 -4.65 -5.84
N ASP A 20 20.41 -4.39 -4.77
CA ASP A 20 19.83 -3.82 -3.55
C ASP A 20 19.39 -2.38 -3.80
N VAL A 21 20.21 -1.62 -4.54
CA VAL A 21 19.88 -0.26 -4.98
C VAL A 21 18.67 -0.26 -5.91
N GLN A 22 18.63 -1.19 -6.87
CA GLN A 22 17.50 -1.32 -7.79
C GLN A 22 16.19 -1.63 -7.05
N LEU A 23 16.23 -2.59 -6.13
CA LEU A 23 15.08 -3.02 -5.34
C LEU A 23 14.50 -1.85 -4.53
N GLU A 24 15.38 -1.11 -3.86
CA GLU A 24 14.96 0.04 -3.05
C GLU A 24 14.43 1.19 -3.90
N ALA A 25 15.03 1.43 -5.07
CA ALA A 25 14.52 2.42 -6.02
C ALA A 25 13.12 2.07 -6.52
N VAL A 26 12.86 0.79 -6.82
CA VAL A 26 11.52 0.32 -7.22
C VAL A 26 10.52 0.55 -6.08
N ARG A 27 10.84 0.13 -4.85
CA ARG A 27 9.99 0.34 -3.68
C ARG A 27 9.70 1.82 -3.42
N ALA A 28 10.73 2.65 -3.46
CA ALA A 28 10.61 4.10 -3.30
C ALA A 28 9.72 4.72 -4.38
N ALA A 29 9.82 4.25 -5.63
CA ALA A 29 8.97 4.72 -6.71
C ALA A 29 7.48 4.41 -6.45
N GLY A 30 7.18 3.25 -5.87
CA GLY A 30 5.85 2.87 -5.41
C GLY A 30 5.35 3.74 -4.26
N MET A 31 6.13 3.87 -3.19
CA MET A 31 5.76 4.66 -1.99
C MET A 31 5.57 6.15 -2.27
N LEU A 32 6.26 6.69 -3.26
CA LEU A 32 6.11 8.07 -3.73
C LEU A 32 5.06 8.20 -4.84
N GLU A 33 4.40 7.10 -5.21
CA GLU A 33 3.38 7.02 -6.26
C GLU A 33 3.83 7.70 -7.57
N LEU A 34 5.08 7.43 -7.99
CA LEU A 34 5.68 8.09 -9.14
C LEU A 34 5.08 7.57 -10.45
N ASP A 35 4.11 8.30 -11.00
CA ASP A 35 3.52 8.04 -12.33
C ASP A 35 4.55 7.78 -13.44
N ALA A 36 5.70 8.45 -13.36
CA ALA A 36 6.79 8.31 -14.33
C ALA A 36 7.44 6.92 -14.29
N ALA A 37 7.41 6.23 -13.16
CA ALA A 37 7.98 4.90 -12.96
C ALA A 37 7.12 3.78 -13.55
N ARG A 38 5.80 4.00 -13.69
CA ARG A 38 4.86 3.00 -14.22
C ARG A 38 5.34 2.34 -15.51
N LYS A 39 5.70 3.14 -16.52
CA LYS A 39 6.13 2.61 -17.80
C LYS A 39 7.42 1.78 -17.68
N PRO A 40 8.51 2.26 -17.05
CA PRO A 40 9.68 1.46 -16.73
C PRO A 40 9.35 0.13 -16.03
N LEU A 41 8.56 0.16 -14.96
CA LEU A 41 8.20 -1.04 -14.18
C LEU A 41 7.41 -2.05 -15.03
N LEU A 42 6.44 -1.59 -15.83
CA LEU A 42 5.72 -2.45 -16.78
C LEU A 42 6.66 -3.06 -17.84
N GLN A 43 7.72 -2.35 -18.25
CA GLN A 43 8.73 -2.92 -19.16
C GLN A 43 9.59 -3.98 -18.47
N MET A 44 9.91 -3.82 -17.17
CA MET A 44 10.63 -4.85 -16.41
C MET A 44 9.83 -6.15 -16.38
N VAL A 45 8.53 -6.08 -16.09
CA VAL A 45 7.67 -7.27 -16.12
C VAL A 45 7.61 -7.92 -17.51
N LYS A 46 7.54 -7.11 -18.57
CA LYS A 46 7.55 -7.59 -19.96
C LYS A 46 8.88 -8.23 -20.37
N ALA A 47 10.00 -7.72 -19.86
CA ALA A 47 11.33 -8.27 -20.10
C ALA A 47 11.55 -9.60 -19.37
N GLY A 48 10.76 -9.87 -18.33
CA GLY A 48 10.96 -10.99 -17.42
C GLY A 48 11.88 -10.58 -16.28
N ILE A 49 11.46 -10.89 -15.05
CA ILE A 49 12.23 -10.63 -13.83
C ILE A 49 12.52 -12.01 -13.24
N ASP A 50 13.80 -12.38 -13.19
CA ASP A 50 14.24 -13.69 -12.67
C ASP A 50 14.25 -13.74 -11.13
N ASP A 51 14.27 -12.58 -10.49
CA ASP A 51 14.39 -12.44 -9.04
C ASP A 51 13.04 -12.20 -8.40
N ALA A 52 12.65 -13.09 -7.49
CA ALA A 52 11.34 -13.07 -6.85
C ALA A 52 11.13 -11.80 -6.01
N ASP A 53 12.15 -11.35 -5.27
CA ASP A 53 12.06 -10.15 -4.43
C ASP A 53 11.82 -8.89 -5.29
N LEU A 54 12.56 -8.75 -6.38
CA LEU A 54 12.38 -7.65 -7.32
C LEU A 54 11.03 -7.74 -8.02
N ARG A 55 10.58 -8.93 -8.40
CA ARG A 55 9.27 -9.13 -9.05
C ARG A 55 8.12 -8.78 -8.13
N GLY A 56 8.18 -9.19 -6.86
CA GLY A 56 7.26 -8.77 -5.81
C GLY A 56 7.29 -7.27 -5.59
N ALA A 57 8.48 -6.67 -5.46
CA ALA A 57 8.62 -5.21 -5.31
C ALA A 57 8.02 -4.44 -6.49
N VAL A 58 8.22 -4.91 -7.72
CA VAL A 58 7.61 -4.32 -8.92
C VAL A 58 6.08 -4.44 -8.88
N ALA A 59 5.54 -5.62 -8.52
CA ALA A 59 4.11 -5.82 -8.40
C ALA A 59 3.47 -4.87 -7.36
N TRP A 60 4.05 -4.79 -6.17
CA TRP A 60 3.59 -3.91 -5.09
C TRP A 60 3.74 -2.41 -5.43
N SER A 61 4.81 -2.04 -6.15
CA SER A 61 5.00 -0.64 -6.55
C SER A 61 4.02 -0.24 -7.64
N LEU A 62 3.74 -1.14 -8.58
CA LEU A 62 2.72 -0.93 -9.61
C LEU A 62 1.32 -0.79 -9.01
N SER A 63 0.96 -1.55 -7.97
CA SER A 63 -0.35 -1.43 -7.34
C SER A 63 -0.57 -0.10 -6.60
N GLN A 64 0.50 0.50 -6.06
CA GLN A 64 0.45 1.83 -5.46
C GLN A 64 0.36 2.93 -6.52
N ILE A 65 1.14 2.83 -7.61
CA ILE A 65 1.14 3.84 -8.70
C ILE A 65 -0.15 3.79 -9.53
N GLY A 66 -0.75 2.60 -9.67
CA GLY A 66 -2.00 2.39 -10.40
C GLY A 66 -1.94 2.72 -11.89
N GLY A 67 -3.11 2.91 -12.52
CA GLY A 67 -3.26 3.33 -13.91
C GLY A 67 -3.44 2.20 -14.93
N GLU A 68 -3.57 2.60 -16.21
CA GLU A 68 -3.94 1.70 -17.30
C GLU A 68 -2.92 0.57 -17.47
N GLN A 69 -3.40 -0.64 -17.79
CA GLN A 69 -2.63 -1.87 -18.00
C GLN A 69 -2.01 -2.47 -16.72
N VAL A 70 -2.07 -1.81 -15.56
CA VAL A 70 -1.48 -2.37 -14.34
C VAL A 70 -2.23 -3.62 -13.90
N ALA A 71 -3.55 -3.58 -13.80
CA ALA A 71 -4.39 -4.73 -13.42
C ALA A 71 -4.09 -5.96 -14.31
N ASP A 72 -4.14 -5.76 -15.64
CA ASP A 72 -3.84 -6.80 -16.63
C ASP A 72 -2.44 -7.42 -16.48
N VAL A 73 -1.46 -6.66 -15.99
CA VAL A 73 -0.10 -7.13 -15.78
C VAL A 73 0.03 -7.87 -14.46
N LEU A 74 -0.60 -7.39 -13.39
CA LEU A 74 -0.63 -8.10 -12.11
C LEU A 74 -1.34 -9.45 -12.24
N ASP A 75 -2.46 -9.53 -12.97
CA ASP A 75 -3.15 -10.81 -13.25
C ASP A 75 -2.25 -11.82 -13.99
N LYS A 76 -1.45 -11.32 -14.94
CA LYS A 76 -0.48 -12.14 -15.67
C LYS A 76 0.67 -12.60 -14.78
N LEU A 77 1.11 -11.75 -13.83
CA LEU A 77 2.11 -12.12 -12.85
C LEU A 77 1.56 -13.20 -11.90
N LEU A 78 0.33 -13.03 -11.39
CA LEU A 78 -0.34 -14.00 -10.53
C LEU A 78 -0.43 -15.37 -11.20
N THR A 79 -0.82 -15.41 -12.47
CA THR A 79 -0.92 -16.66 -13.26
C THR A 79 0.45 -17.36 -13.44
N ARG A 80 1.56 -16.64 -13.24
CA ARG A 80 2.93 -17.11 -13.45
C ARG A 80 3.73 -17.20 -12.14
N ALA A 81 3.09 -16.99 -10.99
CA ALA A 81 3.73 -17.12 -9.69
C ALA A 81 4.35 -18.52 -9.56
N GLU A 82 5.54 -18.58 -8.96
CA GLU A 82 6.32 -19.81 -8.84
C GLU A 82 5.86 -20.69 -7.68
N ASP A 83 5.30 -20.07 -6.64
CA ASP A 83 4.76 -20.72 -5.45
C ASP A 83 3.53 -19.98 -4.89
N ASP A 84 2.91 -20.58 -3.87
CA ASP A 84 1.70 -20.05 -3.23
C ASP A 84 1.98 -18.73 -2.47
N GLU A 85 3.18 -18.54 -1.93
CA GLU A 85 3.57 -17.33 -1.19
C GLU A 85 3.67 -16.12 -2.13
N GLU A 86 4.32 -16.30 -3.29
CA GLU A 86 4.38 -15.28 -4.34
C GLU A 86 2.98 -14.97 -4.88
N ALA A 87 2.15 -15.98 -5.08
CA ALA A 87 0.77 -15.79 -5.55
C ALA A 87 -0.06 -14.96 -4.55
N GLU A 88 0.00 -15.28 -3.25
CA GLU A 88 -0.67 -14.52 -2.19
C GLU A 88 -0.18 -13.07 -2.12
N PHE A 89 1.13 -12.85 -2.29
CA PHE A 89 1.70 -11.51 -2.30
C PHE A 89 1.21 -10.69 -3.52
N ILE A 90 1.19 -11.29 -4.71
CA ILE A 90 0.68 -10.61 -5.92
C ILE A 90 -0.83 -10.35 -5.81
N GLN A 91 -1.60 -11.28 -5.24
CA GLN A 91 -3.02 -11.07 -4.98
C GLN A 91 -3.24 -9.87 -4.04
N SER A 92 -2.44 -9.75 -2.99
CA SER A 92 -2.49 -8.59 -2.09
C SER A 92 -2.18 -7.27 -2.82
N ALA A 93 -1.28 -7.29 -3.81
CA ALA A 93 -1.04 -6.13 -4.66
C ALA A 93 -2.25 -5.79 -5.55
N ILE A 94 -2.93 -6.79 -6.11
CA ILE A 94 -4.17 -6.57 -6.88
C ILE A 94 -5.25 -5.96 -6.00
N ASP A 95 -5.46 -6.50 -4.80
CA ASP A 95 -6.46 -5.98 -3.85
C ASP A 95 -6.17 -4.52 -3.47
N ASN A 96 -4.89 -4.17 -3.27
CA ASN A 96 -4.48 -2.78 -3.03
C ASN A 96 -4.81 -1.86 -4.22
N LEU A 97 -4.55 -2.32 -5.44
CA LEU A 97 -4.84 -1.56 -6.66
C LEU A 97 -6.35 -1.31 -6.82
N GLU A 98 -7.17 -2.33 -6.55
CA GLU A 98 -8.63 -2.21 -6.63
C GLU A 98 -9.19 -1.26 -5.56
N PHE A 99 -8.63 -1.31 -4.34
CA PHE A 99 -9.00 -0.39 -3.28
C PHE A 99 -8.66 1.07 -3.64
N GLY A 100 -7.45 1.32 -4.14
CA GLY A 100 -7.03 2.67 -4.56
C GLY A 100 -7.91 3.25 -5.68
N GLN A 101 -8.15 2.48 -6.74
CA GLN A 101 -9.00 2.93 -7.85
C GLN A 101 -10.46 3.14 -7.46
N GLY A 102 -10.98 2.33 -6.52
CA GLY A 102 -12.32 2.53 -5.98
C GLY A 102 -12.49 3.92 -5.35
N LEU A 103 -11.46 4.45 -4.67
CA LEU A 103 -11.48 5.78 -4.07
C LEU A 103 -11.41 6.90 -5.12
N ASP A 104 -10.58 6.74 -6.16
CA ASP A 104 -10.49 7.71 -7.27
C ASP A 104 -11.84 7.89 -8.00
N ASP A 105 -12.56 6.78 -8.20
CA ASP A 105 -13.90 6.81 -8.81
C ASP A 105 -14.93 7.53 -7.92
N PHE A 106 -14.82 7.41 -6.58
CA PHE A 106 -15.69 8.15 -5.65
C PHE A 106 -15.37 9.65 -5.59
N GLU A 107 -14.09 10.05 -5.61
CA GLU A 107 -13.70 11.47 -5.64
C GLU A 107 -14.20 12.19 -6.91
N MET A 108 -14.25 11.49 -8.04
CA MET A 108 -14.81 12.04 -9.29
C MET A 108 -16.34 12.26 -9.25
N LEU A 109 -17.07 11.53 -8.41
CA LEU A 109 -18.54 11.66 -8.28
C LEU A 109 -18.96 12.84 -7.40
N ASP A 110 -18.09 13.35 -6.53
CA ASP A 110 -18.39 14.45 -5.60
C ASP A 110 -18.13 15.86 -6.17
N PHE A 111 -17.54 15.97 -7.37
CA PHE A 111 -17.37 17.24 -8.08
C PHE A 111 -18.10 17.29 -9.42
N VAL A 112 -19.43 17.41 -9.37
CA VAL A 112 -20.17 18.10 -10.43
C VAL A 112 -20.41 19.54 -9.95
N PRO A 113 -19.61 20.53 -10.36
CA PRO A 113 -19.96 21.92 -10.09
C PRO A 113 -21.21 22.22 -10.90
N ALA A 114 -22.37 22.19 -10.23
CA ALA A 114 -23.62 22.65 -10.80
C ALA A 114 -23.41 24.11 -11.26
N ARG A 115 -23.25 24.27 -12.57
CA ARG A 115 -23.14 25.56 -13.25
C ARG A 115 -24.39 26.37 -12.93
N SER A 116 -24.25 27.29 -11.98
CA SER A 116 -25.06 28.50 -11.76
C SER A 116 -26.55 28.39 -12.11
N ALA A 117 -27.38 28.05 -11.12
CA ALA A 117 -28.76 28.52 -11.08
C ALA A 117 -29.18 28.76 -9.62
N GLN A 118 -28.88 29.98 -9.18
CA GLN A 118 -29.58 30.76 -8.16
C GLN A 118 -30.83 30.12 -7.53
N LEU A 119 -30.73 29.66 -6.28
CA LEU A 119 -31.86 29.48 -5.37
C LEU A 119 -31.46 29.90 -3.94
N HIS A 120 -32.46 30.33 -3.19
CA HIS A 120 -32.44 31.53 -2.38
C HIS A 120 -31.67 31.51 -1.06
N ALA A 121 -31.22 32.73 -0.72
CA ALA A 121 -30.90 33.19 0.61
C ALA A 121 -31.93 32.75 1.66
N GLY A 122 -31.42 32.27 2.79
CA GLY A 122 -32.21 31.99 3.99
C GLY A 122 -31.57 30.92 4.85
N ARG A 123 -30.47 31.27 5.54
CA ARG A 123 -30.02 30.48 6.70
C ARG A 123 -31.13 30.59 7.75
N ALA A 124 -32.03 29.61 7.79
CA ALA A 124 -32.91 29.45 8.94
C ALA A 124 -32.01 29.14 10.15
N PRO A 125 -32.19 29.82 11.29
CA PRO A 125 -31.48 29.44 12.50
C PRO A 125 -31.94 28.03 12.90
N ILE A 126 -30.99 27.20 13.29
CA ILE A 126 -31.27 25.92 13.94
C ILE A 126 -31.86 26.28 15.30
N THR A 127 -33.18 26.34 15.38
CA THR A 127 -33.92 26.36 16.64
C THR A 127 -34.86 25.17 16.60
N ASP A 128 -34.81 24.38 17.66
CA ASP A 128 -35.60 23.17 17.93
C ASP A 128 -35.08 21.88 17.26
N LEU A 129 -33.96 21.39 17.77
CA LEU A 129 -33.71 19.94 17.89
C LEU A 129 -34.08 19.56 19.32
N ASP A 130 -35.37 19.34 19.54
CA ASP A 130 -35.89 18.69 20.74
C ASP A 130 -35.73 17.17 20.57
N GLU A 131 -35.20 16.52 21.62
CA GLU A 131 -35.33 15.09 22.00
C GLU A 131 -35.19 14.02 20.87
N GLU A 132 -34.16 13.18 20.77
CA GLU A 132 -33.41 12.47 21.81
C GLU A 132 -32.01 12.06 21.28
N ALA A 133 -30.98 12.28 22.09
CA ALA A 133 -29.66 11.70 21.82
C ALA A 133 -29.72 10.17 22.01
N PRO A 134 -29.13 9.36 21.12
CA PRO A 134 -29.06 7.93 21.35
C PRO A 134 -28.27 7.65 22.63
N GLU A 135 -28.89 6.90 23.55
CA GLU A 135 -28.24 6.42 24.76
C GLU A 135 -27.13 5.45 24.34
N TRP A 136 -25.88 5.90 24.43
CA TRP A 136 -24.72 5.04 24.25
C TRP A 136 -24.69 4.07 25.42
N SER A 137 -25.24 2.87 25.20
CA SER A 137 -25.28 1.78 26.17
C SER A 137 -23.88 1.56 26.76
N GLU A 138 -23.85 1.60 28.08
CA GLU A 138 -22.73 1.41 28.99
C GLU A 138 -21.67 0.45 28.45
N ILE A 139 -20.44 0.94 28.30
CA ILE A 139 -19.27 0.10 28.07
C ILE A 139 -19.02 -0.67 29.37
N PRO A 140 -19.12 -2.01 29.41
CA PRO A 140 -18.82 -2.74 30.64
C PRO A 140 -17.32 -2.60 30.95
N GLU A 141 -17.01 -2.08 32.15
CA GLU A 141 -15.66 -2.08 32.71
C GLU A 141 -15.25 -3.53 33.03
N GLY A 142 -14.66 -4.20 32.03
CA GLY A 142 -14.04 -5.52 32.16
C GLY A 142 -12.53 -5.38 32.33
N GLU A 143 -12.09 -5.30 33.58
CA GLU A 143 -10.91 -5.97 34.15
C GLU A 143 -9.68 -6.07 33.22
N GLY A 144 -8.82 -5.05 33.27
CA GLY A 144 -7.51 -5.10 32.65
C GLY A 144 -6.51 -5.82 33.55
N GLU A 145 -6.10 -7.03 33.18
CA GLU A 145 -4.87 -7.70 33.64
C GLU A 145 -4.40 -8.71 32.57
N ASP A 146 -3.78 -8.25 31.48
CA ASP A 146 -2.91 -9.11 30.66
C ASP A 146 -1.46 -8.82 31.05
N GLU A 147 -0.94 -9.65 31.95
CA GLU A 147 0.48 -9.73 32.29
C GLU A 147 1.28 -10.08 31.03
N PHE A 148 1.93 -9.07 30.44
CA PHE A 148 2.99 -9.27 29.46
C PHE A 148 4.21 -9.85 30.17
N GLU A 149 4.38 -11.17 30.12
CA GLU A 149 5.62 -11.81 30.55
C GLU A 149 6.67 -11.67 29.43
N ASP A 150 7.59 -10.72 29.65
CA ASP A 150 8.74 -10.40 28.81
C ASP A 150 9.72 -11.60 28.80
N GLY A 151 9.61 -12.46 27.80
CA GLY A 151 10.47 -13.62 27.62
C GLY A 151 11.63 -13.36 26.66
N ALA A 152 12.63 -12.58 27.07
CA ALA A 152 13.88 -12.46 26.33
C ALA A 152 15.08 -12.29 27.28
N GLU A 153 15.79 -13.38 27.58
CA GLU A 153 17.25 -13.34 27.72
C GLU A 153 17.88 -14.63 27.15
N SER A 154 18.72 -14.40 26.14
CA SER A 154 19.65 -15.32 25.47
C SER A 154 20.88 -15.65 26.34
N GLN A 155 21.67 -16.63 25.87
CA GLN A 155 23.07 -16.98 26.22
C GLN A 155 23.19 -18.05 27.34
N ASP A 156 23.92 -19.16 27.21
CA ASP A 156 25.18 -19.42 26.52
C ASP A 156 25.34 -20.90 26.10
N GLU A 157 26.04 -21.10 24.98
CA GLU A 157 26.73 -22.36 24.70
C GLU A 157 27.93 -22.56 25.64
N ALA A 158 28.05 -23.75 26.22
CA ALA A 158 29.35 -24.34 26.51
C ALA A 158 29.21 -25.86 26.47
N GLY A 159 29.83 -26.48 25.47
CA GLY A 159 30.03 -27.91 25.43
C GLY A 159 30.91 -28.37 26.58
N ASP A 160 30.63 -29.57 27.08
CA ASP A 160 31.60 -30.34 27.82
C ASP A 160 31.60 -31.76 27.24
N GLU A 161 32.63 -32.02 26.44
CA GLU A 161 33.13 -33.36 26.21
C GLU A 161 33.64 -33.87 27.54
N ASP A 162 33.14 -34.99 28.04
CA ASP A 162 34.01 -35.85 28.84
C ASP A 162 33.71 -37.33 28.64
N LYS A 163 34.82 -38.03 28.39
CA LYS A 163 34.97 -39.47 28.21
C LYS A 163 34.91 -40.14 29.58
N ASP A 164 34.24 -41.28 29.65
CA ASP A 164 34.83 -42.59 30.02
C ASP A 164 33.80 -43.73 29.89
#